data_AF-A0A8J8A4V9-F1
#
_entry.id   AF-A0A8J8A4V9-F1
#
_cell.length_a   1.000
_cell.length_b   1.000
_cell.length_c   1.000
_cell.angle_alpha   90.00
_cell.angle_beta   90.00
_cell.angle_gamma   90.00
#
_symmetry.space_group_name_H-M   'P 1'
#
loop_
_entity.id
_entity.type
_entity.pdbx_description
1 polymer ?
#
loop_
_entity_poly.entity_id
_entity_poly.type
_entity_poly.pdbx_seq_one_letter_code
_entity_poly.pdbx_strand_id
1 'polypeptide(L)' 'MRERLRANPFGVVAAASVTLLCVLVAGAGAVAVIAQSVNTWRSLFLMEQAMAFLLPAVKVLMAVGLIASVGLVLRIR' A
#
# COMPACT_ATOMS: atom_id res chain seq x y z
N MET A 1 -14.33 -12.54 -17.14
CA MET A 1 -13.38 -12.30 -16.02
C MET A 1 -13.92 -11.31 -14.97
N ARG A 2 -14.47 -10.14 -15.37
CA ARG A 2 -14.98 -9.10 -14.43
C ARG A 2 -16.14 -9.55 -13.51
N GLU A 3 -16.98 -10.48 -13.93
CA GLU A 3 -18.16 -10.90 -13.13
C GLU A 3 -17.84 -11.79 -11.94
N ARG A 4 -16.73 -12.57 -11.97
CA ARG A 4 -16.38 -13.46 -10.85
C ARG A 4 -15.80 -12.73 -9.63
N LEU A 5 -15.18 -11.56 -9.81
CA LEU A 5 -14.73 -10.74 -8.68
C LEU A 5 -15.90 -10.08 -7.92
N ARG A 6 -17.04 -9.84 -8.57
CA ARG A 6 -18.22 -9.24 -7.93
C ARG A 6 -18.88 -10.14 -6.87
N ALA A 7 -18.55 -11.44 -6.83
CA ALA A 7 -19.15 -12.41 -5.91
C ALA A 7 -18.46 -12.50 -4.53
N ASN A 8 -17.22 -11.99 -4.39
CA ASN A 8 -16.42 -12.12 -3.17
C ASN A 8 -15.87 -10.76 -2.70
N PRO A 9 -16.61 -10.03 -1.84
CA PRO A 9 -16.18 -8.70 -1.36
C PRO A 9 -14.80 -8.74 -0.68
N PHE A 10 -14.49 -9.80 0.07
CA PHE A 10 -13.19 -10.01 0.70
C PHE A 10 -12.03 -10.13 -0.31
N GLY A 11 -12.25 -10.81 -1.44
CA GLY A 11 -11.22 -10.96 -2.48
C GLY A 11 -10.93 -9.65 -3.21
N VAL A 12 -11.98 -8.84 -3.44
CA VAL A 12 -11.82 -7.50 -4.02
C VAL A 12 -11.05 -6.58 -3.08
N VAL A 13 -11.39 -6.58 -1.79
CA VAL A 13 -10.69 -5.77 -0.78
C VAL A 13 -9.23 -6.20 -0.67
N ALA A 14 -8.94 -7.50 -0.58
CA ALA A 14 -7.56 -7.98 -0.52
C ALA A 14 -6.74 -7.56 -1.76
N ALA A 15 -7.27 -7.75 -2.97
CA ALA A 15 -6.60 -7.35 -4.20
C ALA A 15 -6.39 -5.83 -4.29
N ALA A 16 -7.40 -5.04 -3.89
CA ALA A 16 -7.32 -3.58 -3.85
C ALA A 16 -6.25 -3.12 -2.85
N SER A 17 -6.21 -3.71 -1.65
CA SER A 17 -5.21 -3.39 -0.62
C SER A 17 -3.79 -3.66 -1.12
N VAL A 18 -3.55 -4.82 -1.74
CA VAL A 18 -2.24 -5.16 -2.31
C VAL A 18 -1.84 -4.18 -3.42
N THR A 19 -2.78 -3.88 -4.33
CA THR A 19 -2.53 -2.93 -5.43
C THR A 19 -2.14 -1.55 -4.89
N LEU A 20 -2.87 -1.06 -3.88
CA LEU A 20 -2.61 0.25 -3.28
C LEU A 20 -1.26 0.26 -2.53
N LEU A 21 -0.90 -0.83 -1.86
CA LEU A 21 0.43 -0.99 -1.23
C LEU A 21 1.55 -0.91 -2.27
N CYS A 22 1.41 -1.57 -3.42
CA CYS A 22 2.40 -1.49 -4.49
C CYS A 22 2.57 -0.05 -4.99
N VAL A 23 1.47 0.69 -5.17
CA VAL A 23 1.52 2.10 -5.59
C VAL A 23 2.20 2.97 -4.53
N LEU A 24 1.90 2.77 -3.25
CA LEU A 24 2.54 3.51 -2.15
C LEU A 24 4.04 3.24 -2.09
N VAL A 25 4.47 1.99 -2.25
CA VAL A 25 5.90 1.62 -2.27
C VAL A 25 6.60 2.25 -3.47
N ALA A 26 5.99 2.21 -4.65
CA ALA A 26 6.54 2.86 -5.84
C ALA A 26 6.66 4.39 -5.65
N GLY A 27 5.66 5.03 -5.05
CA GLY A 27 5.68 6.45 -4.72
C GLY A 27 6.79 6.80 -3.71
N ALA A 28 6.96 5.98 -2.66
CA ALA A 28 8.04 6.14 -1.69
C ALA A 28 9.42 6.07 -2.36
N GLY A 29 9.61 5.09 -3.26
CA GLY A 29 10.84 4.94 -4.04
C GLY A 29 11.10 6.14 -4.94
N ALA A 30 10.08 6.67 -5.61
CA ALA A 30 10.21 7.87 -6.44
C ALA A 30 10.64 9.09 -5.62
N VAL A 31 10.02 9.30 -4.45
CA VAL A 31 10.39 10.39 -3.52
C VAL A 31 11.85 10.25 -3.08
N ALA A 32 12.29 9.05 -2.74
CA ALA A 32 13.67 8.80 -2.34
C ALA A 32 14.67 9.13 -3.47
N VAL A 33 14.40 8.68 -4.69
CA VAL A 33 15.25 8.95 -5.86
C VAL A 33 15.32 10.46 -6.16
N ILE A 34 14.20 11.17 -6.10
CA ILE A 34 14.15 12.62 -6.31
C ILE A 34 14.95 13.33 -5.21
N ALA A 35 14.76 12.93 -3.96
CA ALA A 35 15.42 13.58 -2.84
C ALA A 35 16.95 13.41 -2.89
N GLN A 36 17.41 12.22 -3.26
CA GLN A 36 18.82 11.93 -3.45
C GLN A 36 19.40 12.63 -4.69
N SER A 37 18.61 12.84 -5.74
CA SER A 37 19.04 13.57 -6.94
C SER A 37 19.26 15.07 -6.67
N VAL A 38 18.41 15.68 -5.85
CA VAL A 38 18.54 17.10 -5.45
C VAL A 38 19.61 17.28 -4.38
N ASN A 39 19.78 16.29 -3.50
CA ASN A 39 20.82 16.20 -2.47
C ASN A 39 21.00 17.48 -1.62
N THR A 40 19.90 18.17 -1.32
CA THR A 40 19.90 19.29 -0.37
C THR A 40 19.35 18.83 0.97
N TRP A 41 19.82 19.45 2.06
CA TRP A 41 19.31 19.20 3.42
C TRP A 41 17.79 19.28 3.51
N ARG A 42 17.18 20.26 2.84
CA ARG A 42 15.72 20.41 2.80
C ARG A 42 15.03 19.25 2.09
N SER A 43 15.62 18.73 1.02
CA SER A 43 15.07 17.62 0.25
C SER A 43 15.14 16.29 1.01
N LEU A 44 16.24 16.04 1.72
CA LEU A 44 16.39 14.86 2.57
C LEU A 44 15.41 14.90 3.75
N PHE A 45 15.20 16.07 4.35
CA PHE A 45 14.22 16.24 5.42
C PHE A 45 12.77 16.00 4.95
N LEU A 46 12.42 16.49 3.76
CA LEU A 46 11.11 16.23 3.15
C LEU A 46 10.90 14.75 2.83
N MET A 47 11.96 14.01 2.44
CA MET A 47 11.91 12.56 2.27
C MET A 47 11.61 11.85 3.58
N GLU A 48 12.31 12.20 4.66
CA GLU A 48 12.05 11.62 6.00
C GLU A 48 10.61 11.89 6.46
N GLN A 49 10.12 13.12 6.27
CA GLN A 49 8.74 13.48 6.61
C GLN A 49 7.72 12.71 5.76
N ALA A 50 7.98 12.55 4.46
CA ALA A 50 7.14 11.75 3.57
C ALA A 50 7.13 10.28 3.99
N MET A 51 8.27 9.69 4.35
CA MET A 51 8.33 8.31 4.86
C MET A 51 7.58 8.17 6.18
N ALA A 52 7.77 9.10 7.12
CA ALA A 52 7.04 9.11 8.39
C ALA A 52 5.52 9.14 8.19
N PHE A 53 5.03 9.86 7.17
CA PHE A 53 3.62 9.89 6.80
C PHE A 53 3.13 8.60 6.11
N LEU A 54 3.98 7.96 5.30
CA LEU A 54 3.63 6.72 4.60
C LEU A 54 3.54 5.50 5.52
N LEU A 55 4.35 5.45 6.59
CA LEU A 55 4.37 4.34 7.55
C LEU A 55 2.99 3.98 8.14
N PRO A 56 2.19 4.92 8.69
CA PRO A 56 0.86 4.59 9.20
C PRO A 56 -0.09 4.11 8.10
N ALA A 57 -0.03 4.70 6.90
CA ALA A 57 -0.85 4.28 5.77
C ALA A 57 -0.57 2.82 5.38
N VAL A 58 0.72 2.45 5.27
CA VAL A 58 1.15 1.07 4.97
C VAL A 58 0.67 0.10 6.05
N LYS A 59 0.81 0.46 7.34
CA LYS A 59 0.34 -0.39 8.46
C LYS A 59 -1.16 -0.66 8.39
N VAL A 60 -1.96 0.37 8.15
CA VAL A 60 -3.42 0.23 8.04
C VAL A 60 -3.78 -0.65 6.84
N LEU A 61 -3.19 -0.40 5.68
CA LEU A 61 -3.45 -1.18 4.47
C LEU A 61 -3.03 -2.64 4.59
N MET A 62 -1.90 -2.90 5.24
CA MET A 62 -1.44 -4.25 5.52
C MET A 62 -2.43 -4.97 6.44
N ALA A 63 -2.89 -4.32 7.53
CA ALA A 63 -3.89 -4.91 8.42
C ALA A 63 -5.21 -5.21 7.71
N VAL A 64 -5.73 -4.26 6.91
CA VAL A 64 -6.97 -4.45 6.13
C VAL A 64 -6.82 -5.59 5.13
N GLY A 65 -5.71 -5.64 4.38
CA GLY A 65 -5.44 -6.70 3.42
C GLY A 65 -5.35 -8.08 4.08
N LEU A 66 -4.74 -8.15 5.27
CA LEU A 66 -4.59 -9.39 6.03
C LEU A 66 -5.94 -9.89 6.56
N ILE A 67 -6.75 -9.01 7.16
CA ILE A 67 -8.11 -9.32 7.63
C ILE A 67 -8.98 -9.77 6.45
N ALA A 68 -8.92 -9.08 5.32
CA ALA A 68 -9.68 -9.43 4.13
C ALA A 68 -9.25 -10.80 3.57
N SER A 69 -7.95 -11.08 3.57
CA SER A 69 -7.41 -12.37 3.10
C SER A 69 -7.83 -13.53 4.01
N VAL A 70 -7.74 -13.34 5.33
CA VAL A 70 -8.21 -14.35 6.31
C VAL A 70 -9.72 -14.56 6.19
N GLY A 71 -10.51 -13.49 6.07
CA GLY A 71 -11.95 -13.58 5.85
C GLY A 71 -12.32 -14.32 4.56
N LEU A 72 -11.53 -14.15 3.50
CA LEU A 72 -11.70 -14.90 2.27
C LEU A 72 -11.43 -16.40 2.47
N VAL A 73 -10.33 -16.76 3.15
CA VAL A 73 -9.98 -18.17 3.43
C VAL A 73 -11.05 -18.85 4.29
N LEU A 74 -11.53 -18.17 5.33
CA LEU A 74 -12.60 -18.67 6.21
C LEU A 74 -13.93 -18.84 5.49
N ARG A 75 -14.21 -18.08 4.42
CA ARG A 75 -15.43 -18.22 3.61
C ARG A 75 -15.36 -19.39 2.62
N ILE A 76 -14.16 -19.75 2.18
CA ILE A 76 -13.93 -20.80 1.18
C ILE A 76 -13.85 -22.20 1.82
N ARG A 77 -13.40 -22.29 3.07
CA ARG A 77 -13.48 -23.52 3.90
C ARG A 77 -14.89 -23.76 4.41
#